data_AF-A0A4Y2DVG0-F1
#
_entry.id   AF-A0A4Y2DVG0-F1
#
_cell.length_a   1.000
_cell.length_b   1.000
_cell.length_c   1.000
_cell.angle_alpha   90.00
_cell.angle_beta   90.00
_cell.angle_gamma   90.00
#
_symmetry.space_group_name_H-M   'P 1'
#
loop_
_entity.id
_entity.type
_entity.pdbx_description
1 polymer ?
#
loop_
_entity_poly.entity_id
_entity_poly.type
_entity_poly.pdbx_seq_one_letter_code
_entity_poly.pdbx_strand_id
1 'polypeptide(L)'
;MKDGVRHLWHFISSSQYLPKKYCDIIEPVISRNCYFAAPENMFLAMLTDERCHIRTLAVRRIMKAREIGPVYNCVRRFLIPAVNFRVTDYVYLID
;
A
#
# COMPACT_ATOMS: atom_id res chain seq x y z
N MET A 1 -1.06 -13.11 2.91
CA MET A 1 -0.09 -12.49 1.97
C MET A 1 0.63 -11.32 2.67
N LYS A 2 1.49 -11.59 3.66
CA LYS A 2 2.13 -10.55 4.48
C LYS A 2 3.07 -9.64 3.67
N ASP A 3 3.66 -10.16 2.61
CA ASP A 3 4.67 -9.46 1.80
C ASP A 3 4.10 -8.83 0.52
N GLY A 4 2.78 -8.90 0.30
CA GLY A 4 2.16 -8.43 -0.95
C GLY A 4 2.46 -6.96 -1.26
N VAL A 5 2.36 -6.09 -0.25
CA VAL A 5 2.73 -4.67 -0.35
C VAL A 5 4.22 -4.47 -0.63
N ARG A 6 5.09 -5.28 -0.02
CA ARG A 6 6.54 -5.18 -0.21
C ARG A 6 6.93 -5.59 -1.64
N HIS A 7 6.31 -6.65 -2.16
CA HIS A 7 6.50 -7.07 -3.55
C HIS A 7 5.99 -6.01 -4.54
N LEU A 8 4.83 -5.40 -4.28
CA LEU A 8 4.32 -4.30 -5.08
C LEU A 8 5.30 -3.11 -5.10
N TRP A 9 5.82 -2.74 -3.92
CA TRP A 9 6.85 -1.70 -3.80
C TRP A 9 8.11 -2.04 -4.61
N HIS A 10 8.61 -3.27 -4.49
CA HIS A 10 9.78 -3.72 -5.28
C HIS A 10 9.54 -3.62 -6.79
N PHE A 11 8.34 -3.97 -7.25
CA PHE A 11 7.99 -3.85 -8.67
C PHE A 11 7.94 -2.39 -9.13
N ILE A 12 7.34 -1.51 -8.33
CA ILE A 12 7.30 -0.06 -8.59
C ILE A 12 8.70 0.54 -8.62
N SER A 13 9.52 0.23 -7.60
CA SER A 13 10.90 0.66 -7.50
C SER A 13 11.72 0.20 -8.71
N SER A 14 11.54 -1.05 -9.15
CA SER A 14 12.20 -1.58 -10.34
C SER A 14 11.76 -0.86 -11.62
N SER A 15 10.47 -0.49 -11.73
CA SER A 15 9.95 0.21 -12.90
C SER A 15 10.53 1.63 -13.06
N GLN A 16 11.00 2.26 -11.98
CA GLN A 16 11.61 3.60 -12.04
C GLN A 16 12.92 3.63 -12.83
N TYR A 17 13.58 2.49 -13.02
CA TYR A 17 14.79 2.36 -13.84
C TYR A 17 14.49 2.25 -15.34
N LEU A 18 13.22 2.10 -15.73
CA LEU A 18 12.85 1.97 -17.13
C LEU A 18 12.72 3.33 -17.81
N PRO A 19 12.99 3.41 -19.12
CA PRO A 19 12.62 4.58 -19.92
C PRO A 19 11.13 4.89 -19.81
N LYS A 20 10.78 6.19 -19.77
CA LYS A 20 9.42 6.68 -19.58
C LYS A 20 8.36 6.00 -20.47
N LYS A 21 8.70 5.73 -21.74
CA LYS A 21 7.82 5.03 -22.69
C LYS A 21 7.29 3.67 -22.19
N TYR A 22 8.06 2.97 -21.35
CA TYR A 22 7.64 1.70 -20.77
C TYR A 22 6.89 1.92 -19.46
N CYS A 23 7.28 2.90 -18.65
CA CYS A 23 6.54 3.29 -17.45
C CYS A 23 5.10 3.68 -17.78
N ASP A 24 4.90 4.45 -18.86
CA ASP A 24 3.57 4.88 -19.33
C ASP A 24 2.65 3.68 -19.68
N ILE A 25 3.22 2.50 -19.97
CA ILE A 25 2.48 1.25 -20.24
C ILE A 25 2.28 0.43 -18.96
N ILE A 26 3.32 0.36 -18.12
CA ILE A 26 3.37 -0.52 -16.94
C ILE A 26 2.62 0.07 -15.75
N GLU A 27 2.75 1.38 -15.48
CA GLU A 27 2.12 2.03 -14.32
C GLU A 27 0.58 1.84 -14.30
N PRO A 28 -0.15 2.00 -15.41
CA PRO A 28 -1.59 1.70 -15.44
C PRO A 28 -1.92 0.22 -15.17
N VAL A 29 -1.02 -0.71 -15.50
CA VAL A 29 -1.20 -2.14 -15.18
C VAL A 29 -0.96 -2.38 -13.70
N ILE A 30 0.06 -1.77 -13.10
CA ILE A 30 0.32 -1.83 -11.65
C ILE A 30 -0.87 -1.25 -10.88
N SER A 31 -1.35 -0.07 -11.28
CA SER A 31 -2.47 0.61 -10.61
C SER A 31 -3.75 -0.23 -10.62
N ARG A 32 -4.04 -0.96 -11.71
CA ARG A 32 -5.20 -1.87 -11.75
C ARG A 32 -5.01 -3.14 -10.91
N ASN A 33 -3.76 -3.53 -10.63
CA ASN A 33 -3.40 -4.73 -9.87
C ASN A 33 -2.93 -4.43 -8.44
N CYS A 34 -3.09 -3.20 -7.94
CA CYS A 34 -2.61 -2.80 -6.62
C CYS A 34 -3.48 -3.31 -5.46
N TYR A 35 -4.32 -4.33 -5.68
CA TYR A 35 -5.12 -4.98 -4.63
C TYR A 35 -4.27 -5.47 -3.46
N PHE A 36 -3.02 -5.82 -3.72
CA PHE A 36 -2.05 -6.18 -2.70
C PHE A 36 -1.84 -5.08 -1.67
N ALA A 37 -2.05 -3.83 -2.06
CA ALA A 37 -1.87 -2.66 -1.21
C ALA A 37 -3.18 -2.13 -0.62
N ALA A 38 -4.23 -2.96 -0.51
CA ALA A 38 -5.33 -2.62 0.38
C ALA A 38 -4.83 -2.16 1.77
N PRO A 39 -5.44 -1.14 2.40
CA PRO A 39 -4.99 -0.60 3.68
C PRO A 39 -4.75 -1.67 4.76
N GLU A 40 -5.57 -2.72 4.78
CA GLU A 40 -5.44 -3.86 5.70
C GLU A 40 -4.15 -4.64 5.48
N ASN A 41 -3.79 -4.93 4.22
CA ASN A 41 -2.56 -5.63 3.87
C ASN A 41 -1.33 -4.77 4.17
N MET A 42 -1.45 -3.45 3.98
CA MET A 42 -0.41 -2.49 4.33
C MET A 42 -0.16 -2.46 5.84
N PHE A 43 -1.21 -2.39 6.66
CA PHE A 43 -1.06 -2.48 8.11
C PHE A 43 -0.48 -3.82 8.56
N LEU A 44 -0.88 -4.94 7.95
CA LEU A 44 -0.32 -6.25 8.27
C LEU A 44 1.19 -6.32 7.96
N ALA A 45 1.61 -5.78 6.82
CA ALA A 45 3.02 -5.70 6.44
C ALA A 45 3.83 -4.81 7.38
N MET A 46 3.24 -3.69 7.83
CA MET A 46 3.87 -2.76 8.78
C MET A 46 3.97 -3.35 10.20
N LEU A 47 2.97 -4.10 10.66
CA LEU A 47 3.00 -4.77 11.97
C LEU A 47 4.08 -5.84 12.07
N THR A 48 4.41 -6.47 10.94
CA THR A 48 5.45 -7.50 10.82
C THR A 48 6.77 -6.95 10.27
N ASP A 49 6.95 -5.63 10.25
CA ASP A 49 8.21 -4.98 9.87
C ASP A 49 9.25 -5.12 10.99
N GLU A 50 10.52 -5.32 10.62
CA GLU A 50 11.63 -5.42 11.57
C GLU A 50 11.90 -4.07 12.27
N ARG A 51 11.59 -2.96 11.59
CA ARG A 51 11.80 -1.60 12.07
C ARG A 51 10.73 -1.21 13.09
N CYS A 52 11.15 -0.97 14.33
CA CYS A 52 10.26 -0.66 15.46
C CYS A 52 9.35 0.56 15.21
N HIS A 53 9.89 1.61 14.58
CA HIS A 53 9.13 2.82 14.29
C HIS A 53 8.00 2.58 13.27
N ILE A 54 8.18 1.65 12.32
CA ILE A 54 7.15 1.27 11.35
C ILE A 54 6.02 0.49 12.03
N ARG A 55 6.35 -0.47 12.91
CA ARG A 55 5.36 -1.18 13.71
C ARG A 55 4.54 -0.23 14.59
N THR A 56 5.22 0.73 15.22
CA THR A 56 4.56 1.76 16.05
C THR A 56 3.62 2.64 15.22
N LEU A 57 4.04 3.04 14.02
CA LEU A 57 3.21 3.78 13.08
C LEU A 57 1.97 2.97 12.65
N ALA A 58 2.13 1.65 12.44
CA ALA A 58 1.02 0.76 12.09
C ALA A 58 -0.07 0.76 13.17
N VAL A 59 0.34 0.57 14.44
CA VAL A 59 -0.59 0.57 15.58
C VAL A 59 -1.34 1.90 15.67
N ARG A 60 -0.63 3.03 15.54
CA ARG A 60 -1.25 4.36 15.54
C ARG A 60 -2.28 4.53 14.41
N ARG A 61 -1.93 4.12 13.18
CA ARG A 61 -2.83 4.20 12.02
C ARG A 61 -4.07 3.31 12.20
N ILE A 62 -3.91 2.10 12.75
CA ILE A 62 -5.03 1.19 13.05
C ILE A 62 -5.96 1.79 14.11
N MET A 63 -5.41 2.32 15.20
CA MET A 63 -6.20 2.95 16.27
C MET A 63 -7.01 4.13 15.71
N LYS A 64 -6.37 5.02 14.95
CA LYS A 64 -7.05 6.16 14.30
C LYS A 64 -8.13 5.70 13.31
N ALA A 65 -7.88 4.66 12.53
CA ALA A 65 -8.88 4.13 11.59
C ALA A 65 -10.10 3.53 12.33
N ARG A 66 -9.90 2.96 13.52
CA ARG A 66 -10.99 2.44 14.37
C ARG A 66 -11.80 3.56 15.02
N GLU A 67 -11.18 4.67 15.39
CA GLU A 67 -11.86 5.85 15.96
C GLU A 67 -12.80 6.53 14.96
N ILE A 68 -12.48 6.49 13.66
CA ILE A 68 -13.26 7.15 12.59
C ILE A 68 -14.49 6.33 12.17
N GLY A 69 -14.60 5.05 12.58
CA GLY A 69 -15.63 4.15 12.06
C GLY A 69 -17.02 4.29 12.73
N PRO A 70 -18.11 4.62 12.01
CA PRO A 70 -19.47 4.46 12.51
C PRO A 70 -20.02 3.02 12.35
N VAL A 71 -20.99 2.72 13.21
CA VAL A 71 -21.71 1.48 13.60
C VAL A 71 -22.48 0.75 12.47
N TYR A 72 -22.17 0.95 11.19
CA TYR A 72 -23.05 0.46 10.12
C TYR A 72 -22.54 -0.83 9.44
N ASN A 73 -23.42 -1.84 9.42
CA ASN A 73 -23.29 -3.16 8.78
C ASN A 73 -23.15 -3.11 7.24
N CYS A 74 -22.45 -2.12 6.68
CA CYS A 74 -22.22 -2.03 5.25
C CYS A 74 -20.96 -2.81 4.86
N VAL A 75 -21.07 -3.65 3.83
CA VAL A 75 -19.93 -4.33 3.22
C VAL A 75 -18.94 -3.28 2.71
N ARG A 76 -17.69 -3.35 3.16
CA ARG A 76 -16.65 -2.43 2.72
C ARG A 76 -16.40 -2.62 1.22
N ARG A 77 -16.67 -1.59 0.43
CA ARG A 77 -16.42 -1.61 -1.01
C ARG A 77 -14.92 -1.50 -1.26
N PHE A 78 -14.36 -2.42 -2.05
CA PHE A 78 -12.99 -2.28 -2.51
C PHE A 78 -12.91 -1.09 -3.48
N LEU A 79 -12.07 -0.13 -3.15
CA LEU A 79 -11.69 0.97 -4.04
C LEU A 79 -10.26 0.71 -4.49
N ILE A 80 -9.97 0.92 -5.77
CA ILE A 80 -8.62 0.83 -6.31
C ILE A 80 -7.81 1.96 -5.65
N PRO A 81 -6.79 1.67 -4.82
CA PRO A 81 -6.03 2.71 -4.17
C PRO A 81 -5.17 3.49 -5.18
N ALA A 82 -5.05 4.79 -4.93
CA ALA A 82 -4.13 5.65 -5.67
C ALA A 82 -2.69 5.30 -5.24
N VAL A 83 -1.93 4.70 -6.16
CA VAL A 83 -0.55 4.29 -5.93
C VAL A 83 0.40 5.44 -6.24
N ASN A 84 1.28 5.76 -5.30
CA ASN A 84 2.38 6.69 -5.53
C ASN A 84 3.59 5.96 -6.13
N PHE A 85 3.87 6.20 -7.40
CA PHE A 85 4.97 5.55 -8.14
C PHE A 85 6.36 6.08 -7.81
N ARG A 86 6.47 7.20 -7.08
CA ARG A 86 7.76 7.87 -6.77
C ARG A 86 8.23 7.64 -5.34
N VAL A 87 7.70 6.64 -4.65
CA VAL A 87 8.01 6.37 -3.25
C VAL A 87 9.34 5.66 -3.09
N THR A 88 10.04 5.98 -2.01
CA THR A 88 11.29 5.31 -1.59
C THR A 88 11.05 4.18 -0.60
N ASP A 89 9.84 4.09 -0.02
CA ASP A 89 9.47 3.06 0.95
C ASP A 89 8.00 2.68 0.77
N TYR A 90 7.70 1.40 1.05
CA TYR A 90 6.36 0.84 0.90
C TYR A 90 5.35 1.48 1.87
N VAL A 91 5.80 2.05 3.00
CA VAL A 91 4.92 2.73 3.96
C VAL A 91 4.23 3.99 3.41
N TYR A 92 4.69 4.48 2.25
CA TYR A 92 4.16 5.65 1.56
C TYR A 92 3.50 5.30 0.22
N LEU A 93 3.34 4.00 -0.11
CA LEU A 93 2.77 3.55 -1.38
C LEU A 93 1.38 4.11 -1.67
N ILE A 94 0.58 4.24 -0.60
CA ILE A 94 -0.79 4.70 -0.63
C ILE A 94 -0.94 5.76 0.45
N ASP A 95 -1.70 6.79 0.11
CA ASP A 95 -2.12 7.85 1.02
C ASP A 95 -3.29 7.39 1.91
#